data_AF-A0A8E0M8D8-F1
#
_entry.id   AF-A0A8E0M8D8-F1
#
_cell.length_a   1.000
_cell.length_b   1.000
_cell.length_c   1.000
_cell.angle_alpha   90.00
_cell.angle_beta   90.00
_cell.angle_gamma   90.00
#
_symmetry.space_group_name_H-M   'P 1'
#
loop_
_entity.id
_entity.type
_entity.pdbx_description
1 polymer ?
#
loop_
_entity_poly.entity_id
_entity_poly.type
_entity_poly.pdbx_seq_one_letter_code
_entity_poly.pdbx_strand_id
1 'polypeptide(L)'
;RRCLASSAFSWFVLVLAILLVFLGELLNTIVENVVDFIVGDQYDARAKKIKDMSAGAVLIVSLIAVVAGIYVFGPPLLALFRSW
;
A
#
# COMPACT_ATOMS: atom_id res chain seq x y z
N ARG A 1 -19.85 -15.77 -20.53
CA ARG A 1 -18.45 -16.08 -20.13
C ARG A 1 -17.57 -14.85 -19.91
N ARG A 2 -17.93 -13.62 -20.37
CA ARG A 2 -17.13 -12.39 -20.12
C ARG A 2 -17.28 -11.80 -18.70
N CYS A 3 -18.30 -12.16 -17.94
CA CYS A 3 -18.56 -11.59 -16.60
C CYS A 3 -17.70 -12.20 -15.46
N LEU A 4 -17.19 -13.43 -15.61
CA LEU A 4 -16.38 -14.08 -14.56
C LEU A 4 -14.92 -13.61 -14.57
N ALA A 5 -14.37 -13.33 -15.75
CA ALA A 5 -12.98 -12.90 -15.90
C ALA A 5 -12.73 -11.51 -15.31
N SER A 6 -13.68 -10.58 -15.47
CA SER A 6 -13.61 -9.25 -14.86
C SER A 6 -13.71 -9.32 -13.33
N SER A 7 -14.57 -10.18 -12.78
CA SER A 7 -14.69 -10.34 -11.32
C SER A 7 -13.43 -10.97 -10.69
N ALA A 8 -12.92 -12.08 -11.25
CA ALA A 8 -11.73 -12.74 -10.71
C ALA A 8 -10.48 -11.84 -10.79
N PHE A 9 -10.33 -11.09 -11.88
CA PHE A 9 -9.22 -10.14 -12.05
C PHE A 9 -9.32 -8.98 -11.05
N SER A 10 -10.51 -8.41 -10.83
CA SER A 10 -10.73 -7.37 -9.82
C SER A 10 -10.38 -7.83 -8.41
N TRP A 11 -10.77 -9.05 -8.03
CA TRP A 11 -10.40 -9.64 -6.74
C TRP A 11 -8.89 -9.88 -6.63
N PHE A 12 -8.25 -10.35 -7.70
CA PHE A 12 -6.79 -10.53 -7.74
C PHE A 12 -6.04 -9.21 -7.55
N VAL A 13 -6.50 -8.13 -8.20
CA VAL A 13 -5.94 -6.78 -8.05
C VAL A 13 -6.09 -6.28 -6.60
N LEU A 14 -7.23 -6.53 -5.94
CA LEU A 14 -7.42 -6.17 -4.53
C LEU A 14 -6.47 -6.94 -3.60
N VAL A 15 -6.35 -8.26 -3.78
CA VAL A 15 -5.43 -9.08 -2.98
C VAL A 15 -3.99 -8.61 -3.16
N LEU A 16 -3.57 -8.32 -4.40
CA LEU A 16 -2.24 -7.78 -4.68
C LEU A 16 -2.02 -6.41 -4.03
N ALA A 17 -2.99 -5.50 -4.13
CA ALA A 17 -2.90 -4.18 -3.51
C ALA A 17 -2.72 -4.27 -1.98
N ILE A 18 -3.49 -5.16 -1.33
CA ILE A 18 -3.38 -5.41 0.11
C ILE A 18 -2.00 -5.99 0.46
N LEU A 19 -1.56 -7.03 -0.26
CA LEU A 19 -0.26 -7.66 -0.02
C LEU A 19 0.91 -6.69 -0.23
N LEU A 20 0.82 -5.79 -1.22
CA LEU A 20 1.83 -4.77 -1.46
C LEU A 20 1.93 -3.78 -0.30
N VAL A 21 0.79 -3.33 0.24
CA VAL A 21 0.78 -2.42 1.41
C VAL A 21 1.40 -3.12 2.63
N PHE A 22 1.02 -4.38 2.90
CA PHE A 22 1.63 -5.17 3.98
C PHE A 22 3.14 -5.37 3.79
N LEU A 23 3.57 -5.63 2.55
CA LEU A 23 4.99 -5.74 2.23
C LEU A 23 5.72 -4.42 2.46
N GLY A 24 5.12 -3.29 2.05
CA GLY A 24 5.66 -1.96 2.30
C GLY A 24 5.83 -1.69 3.80
N GLU A 25 4.82 -1.99 4.61
CA GLU A 25 4.88 -1.82 6.07
C GLU A 25 5.97 -2.70 6.70
N LEU A 26 6.06 -3.97 6.28
CA LEU A 26 7.09 -4.88 6.77
C LEU A 26 8.50 -4.40 6.40
N LEU A 27 8.69 -3.91 5.18
CA LEU A 27 9.94 -3.30 4.75
C LEU A 27 10.26 -2.03 5.56
N ASN A 28 9.25 -1.22 5.90
CA ASN A 28 9.45 -0.05 6.75
C ASN A 28 9.95 -0.44 8.13
N THR A 29 9.33 -1.43 8.77
CA THR A 29 9.79 -1.97 10.07
C THR A 29 11.19 -2.58 9.98
N ILE A 30 11.52 -3.28 8.89
CA ILE A 30 12.87 -3.82 8.68
C ILE A 30 13.89 -2.68 8.59
N VAL A 31 13.60 -1.62 7.83
CA VAL A 31 14.50 -0.47 7.69
C VAL A 31 14.66 0.25 9.03
N GLU A 32 13.58 0.47 9.77
CA GLU A 32 13.64 1.06 11.12
C GLU A 32 14.54 0.24 12.05
N ASN A 33 14.33 -1.08 12.11
CA ASN A 33 15.14 -1.98 12.95
C ASN A 33 16.62 -2.03 12.52
N VAL A 34 16.91 -2.04 11.21
CA VAL A 34 18.29 -2.02 10.70
C VAL A 34 18.97 -0.70 11.03
N VAL A 35 18.28 0.42 10.87
CA VAL A 35 18.82 1.74 11.22
C VAL A 35 19.08 1.83 12.72
N ASP A 36 18.15 1.36 13.55
CA ASP A 36 18.31 1.38 15.01
C ASP A 36 19.43 0.43 15.48
N PHE A 37 19.62 -0.70 14.79
CA PHE A 37 20.76 -1.59 15.04
C PHE A 37 22.12 -0.96 14.69
N ILE A 38 22.20 -0.19 13.59
CA ILE A 38 23.46 0.45 13.14
C ILE A 38 23.81 1.67 14.01
N VAL A 39 22.82 2.48 14.34
CA VAL A 39 23.01 3.77 15.00
C VAL A 39 23.02 3.63 16.53
N GLY A 40 22.35 2.60 17.06
CA GLY A 40 22.20 2.40 18.50
C GLY A 40 21.34 3.49 19.14
N ASP A 41 21.64 3.81 20.40
CA ASP A 41 20.87 4.78 21.21
C ASP A 41 21.25 6.25 20.95
N GLN A 42 22.05 6.51 19.91
CA GLN A 42 22.49 7.87 19.56
C GLN A 42 21.60 8.48 18.48
N TYR A 43 21.28 9.76 18.61
CA TYR A 43 20.46 10.44 17.60
C TYR A 43 21.33 10.86 16.40
N ASP A 44 21.10 10.28 15.23
CA ASP A 44 21.76 10.67 13.97
C ASP A 44 20.75 11.26 12.97
N ALA A 45 21.05 12.44 12.42
CA ALA A 45 20.21 13.09 11.42
C ALA A 45 20.06 12.27 10.12
N ARG A 46 21.04 11.42 9.80
CA ARG A 46 21.00 10.49 8.65
C ARG A 46 20.00 9.37 8.90
N ALA A 47 19.95 8.85 10.12
CA ALA A 47 19.00 7.81 10.54
C ALA A 47 17.56 8.29 10.33
N LYS A 48 17.27 9.51 10.78
CA LYS A 48 15.96 10.15 10.57
C LYS A 48 15.59 10.23 9.09
N LYS A 49 16.51 10.69 8.24
CA LYS A 49 16.25 10.82 6.79
C LYS A 49 15.95 9.47 6.14
N ILE A 50 16.64 8.40 6.55
CA ILE A 50 16.39 7.04 6.02
C ILE A 50 14.99 6.56 6.44
N LYS A 51 14.61 6.76 7.71
CA LYS A 51 13.27 6.41 8.21
C LYS A 51 12.17 7.20 7.47
N ASP A 52 12.36 8.51 7.29
CA ASP A 52 11.42 9.36 6.55
C ASP A 52 11.25 8.91 5.09
N MET A 53 12.34 8.52 4.43
CA MET A 53 12.29 7.97 3.06
C MET A 53 11.55 6.64 2.99
N SER A 54 11.73 5.78 3.99
CA SER A 54 11.06 4.49 4.09
C SER A 54 9.55 4.66 4.27
N ALA A 55 9.13 5.52 5.21
CA ALA A 55 7.71 5.87 5.38
C ALA A 55 7.11 6.49 4.11
N GLY A 56 7.89 7.30 3.39
CA GLY A 56 7.50 7.85 2.08
C GLY A 56 7.24 6.79 1.01
N ALA A 57 8.00 5.69 1.02
CA ALA A 57 7.76 4.57 0.11
C ALA A 57 6.42 3.86 0.42
N VAL A 58 6.11 3.63 1.70
CA VAL A 58 4.83 3.04 2.12
C VAL A 58 3.65 3.92 1.71
N LEU A 59 3.80 5.25 1.84
CA LEU A 59 2.77 6.20 1.42
C LEU A 59 2.45 6.06 -0.09
N ILE A 60 3.47 5.96 -0.94
CA ILE A 60 3.26 5.77 -2.39
C ILE A 60 2.53 4.45 -2.66
N VAL A 61 2.91 3.37 -1.99
CA VAL A 61 2.25 2.06 -2.13
C VAL A 61 0.79 2.13 -1.68
N SER A 62 0.49 2.81 -0.57
CA SER A 62 -0.89 3.01 -0.10
C SER A 62 -1.73 3.82 -1.10
N LEU A 63 -1.15 4.81 -1.76
CA LEU A 63 -1.84 5.60 -2.78
C LEU A 63 -2.20 4.75 -4.00
N ILE A 64 -1.27 3.88 -4.44
CA ILE A 64 -1.53 2.92 -5.51
C ILE A 64 -2.66 1.95 -5.11
N ALA A 65 -2.68 1.48 -3.86
CA ALA A 65 -3.74 0.63 -3.35
C ALA A 65 -5.12 1.33 -3.35
N VAL A 66 -5.18 2.62 -3.03
CA VAL A 66 -6.41 3.43 -3.14
C VAL A 66 -6.88 3.50 -4.59
N VAL A 67 -5.99 3.77 -5.54
CA VAL A 67 -6.34 3.83 -6.97
C VAL A 67 -6.85 2.47 -7.46
N ALA A 68 -6.21 1.37 -7.06
CA ALA A 68 -6.67 0.01 -7.35
C ALA A 68 -8.06 -0.28 -6.75
N GLY A 69 -8.31 0.17 -5.53
CA GLY A 69 -9.62 0.10 -4.88
C GLY A 69 -10.69 0.87 -5.64
N ILE A 70 -10.41 2.10 -6.07
CA ILE A 70 -11.33 2.91 -6.89
C ILE A 70 -11.61 2.24 -8.24
N TYR A 71 -10.59 1.63 -8.86
CA TYR A 71 -10.78 0.90 -10.12
C TYR A 71 -11.76 -0.28 -9.97
N VAL A 72 -11.67 -1.02 -8.86
CA VAL A 72 -12.52 -2.18 -8.59
C VAL A 72 -13.91 -1.79 -8.09
N PHE A 73 -13.99 -0.85 -7.15
CA PHE A 73 -15.23 -0.48 -6.47
C PHE A 73 -15.95 0.74 -7.08
N GLY A 74 -15.28 1.53 -7.92
CA GLY A 74 -15.84 2.76 -8.51
C GLY A 74 -17.11 2.53 -9.33
N PRO A 75 -17.11 1.65 -10.35
CA PRO A 75 -18.31 1.36 -11.14
C PRO A 75 -19.50 0.87 -10.30
N PRO A 76 -19.35 -0.12 -9.38
CA PRO A 76 -20.46 -0.56 -8.54
C PRO A 76 -20.92 0.49 -7.52
N LEU A 77 -20.03 1.31 -6.95
CA LEU A 77 -20.44 2.41 -6.06
C LEU A 77 -21.26 3.48 -6.80
N LEU A 78 -20.84 3.86 -8.01
CA LEU A 78 -21.57 4.85 -8.80
C LEU A 78 -22.95 4.33 -9.24
N ALA A 79 -23.05 3.04 -9.56
CA ALA A 79 -24.33 2.40 -9.86
C ALA A 79 -25.27 2.40 -8.64
N LEU A 80 -24.73 2.12 -7.45
CA LEU A 80 -25.49 2.18 -6.19
C LEU A 80 -25.98 3.61 -5.91
N PHE A 81 -25.12 4.61 -6.05
CA PHE A 81 -25.47 6.01 -5.79
C PHE A 81 -26.48 6.56 -6.80
N ARG A 82 -26.48 6.09 -8.05
CA ARG A 82 -27.48 6.45 -9.05
C ARG A 82 -28.83 5.76 -8.83
N SER A 83 -28.86 4.68 -8.06
CA SER A 83 -30.08 3.90 -7.76
C SER A 83 -30.86 4.38 -6.53
N TRP A 84 -30.29 5.34 -5.79
CA TRP A 84 -30.93 6.10 -4.72
C TRP A 84 -31.47 7.43 -5.26
#